data_AF-A0A7X7G4F2-F1
#
_entry.id   AF-A0A7X7G4F2-F1
#
_cell.length_a   1.000
_cell.length_b   1.000
_cell.length_c   1.000
_cell.angle_alpha   90.00
_cell.angle_beta   90.00
_cell.angle_gamma   90.00
#
_symmetry.space_group_name_H-M   'P 1'
#
loop_
_entity.id
_entity.type
_entity.pdbx_description
1 polymer ?
#
loop_
_entity_poly.entity_id
_entity_poly.type
_entity_poly.pdbx_seq_one_letter_code
_entity_poly.pdbx_strand_id
1 'polypeptide(L)'
;MKARHGSKNDVARRPIFQLEAPCPVETLEAGNLRIMVYEDASDMGLASALNIASEQCRLAEKNGAVSLMLMAAPSAEPFYGAYIRLVESSIRLREAVRK
;
A
#
# COMPACT_ATOMS: atom_id res chain seq x y z
N MET A 1 -47.74 30.72 -5.86
CA MET A 1 -47.39 29.31 -6.11
C MET A 1 -45.90 29.25 -6.44
N LYS A 2 -45.05 28.72 -5.54
CA LYS A 2 -43.59 28.69 -5.71
C LYS A 2 -43.18 27.36 -6.34
N ALA A 3 -42.53 27.42 -7.50
CA ALA A 3 -41.77 26.30 -8.05
C ALA A 3 -40.59 25.99 -7.12
N ARG A 4 -40.46 24.74 -6.66
CA ARG A 4 -39.23 24.25 -6.02
C ARG A 4 -38.43 23.48 -7.06
N HIS A 5 -37.37 24.13 -7.54
CA HIS A 5 -36.26 23.51 -8.23
C HIS A 5 -35.61 22.49 -7.29
N GLY A 6 -35.78 21.20 -7.58
CA GLY A 6 -35.01 20.13 -6.94
C GLY A 6 -33.60 20.16 -7.50
N SER A 7 -32.66 20.74 -6.75
CA SER A 7 -31.24 20.73 -7.09
C SER A 7 -30.71 19.30 -6.97
N LYS A 8 -30.30 18.76 -8.12
CA LYS A 8 -29.51 17.54 -8.27
C LYS A 8 -28.20 17.70 -7.49
N ASN A 9 -28.03 16.96 -6.41
CA ASN A 9 -26.71 16.65 -5.86
C ASN A 9 -26.56 15.13 -5.83
N ASP A 10 -26.44 14.56 -7.03
CA ASP A 10 -25.88 13.23 -7.21
C ASP A 10 -24.36 13.38 -7.08
N VAL A 11 -23.88 13.40 -5.84
CA VAL A 11 -22.44 13.39 -5.56
C VAL A 11 -21.94 12.06 -6.10
N ALA A 12 -21.35 12.10 -7.29
CA ALA A 12 -20.76 10.94 -7.94
C ALA A 12 -19.88 10.20 -6.93
N ARG A 13 -20.40 9.10 -6.37
CA ARG A 13 -19.63 8.20 -5.50
C ARG A 13 -18.49 7.67 -6.35
N ARG A 14 -17.31 8.26 -6.17
CA ARG A 14 -16.11 7.72 -6.79
C ARG A 14 -15.94 6.29 -6.25
N PRO A 15 -15.79 5.28 -7.12
CA PRO A 15 -15.50 3.93 -6.65
C PRO A 15 -14.22 3.97 -5.81
N ILE A 16 -14.29 3.40 -4.62
CA ILE A 16 -13.11 3.18 -3.77
C ILE A 16 -12.57 1.83 -4.19
N PHE A 17 -11.41 1.82 -4.84
CA PHE A 17 -10.67 0.60 -5.08
C PHE A 17 -9.87 0.28 -3.82
N GLN A 18 -10.37 -0.65 -3.02
CA GLN A 18 -9.61 -1.23 -1.92
C GLN A 18 -8.70 -2.30 -2.51
N LEU A 19 -7.39 -2.04 -2.49
CA LEU A 19 -6.39 -3.05 -2.82
C LEU A 19 -6.14 -3.85 -1.54
N GLU A 20 -6.64 -5.08 -1.49
CA GLU A 20 -6.30 -6.01 -0.41
C GLU A 20 -4.92 -6.61 -0.65
N ALA A 21 -4.16 -6.82 0.43
CA ALA A 21 -2.89 -7.51 0.34
C ALA A 21 -3.15 -8.99 -0.02
N PRO A 22 -2.27 -9.62 -0.82
CA PRO A 22 -2.29 -11.06 -1.00
C PRO A 22 -2.30 -11.79 0.36
N CYS A 23 -3.09 -12.85 0.44
CA CYS A 23 -3.13 -13.71 1.62
C CYS A 23 -1.98 -14.73 1.54
N PRO A 24 -1.21 -14.93 2.62
CA PRO A 24 -0.23 -16.00 2.65
C PRO A 24 -0.92 -17.37 2.62
N VAL A 25 -0.30 -18.34 1.96
CA VAL A 25 -0.75 -19.74 1.95
C VAL A 25 -0.42 -20.44 3.27
N GLU A 26 0.63 -19.97 3.95
CA GLU A 26 1.03 -20.47 5.26
C GLU A 26 1.62 -19.34 6.09
N THR A 27 1.39 -19.37 7.40
CA THR A 27 2.03 -18.48 8.37
C THR A 27 2.68 -19.30 9.46
N LEU A 28 3.97 -19.08 9.65
CA LEU A 28 4.80 -19.75 10.64
C LEU A 28 5.27 -18.72 11.68
N GLU A 29 5.41 -19.16 12.92
CA GLU A 29 5.93 -18.32 14.01
C GLU A 29 7.28 -18.85 14.48
N ALA A 30 8.29 -17.98 14.52
CA ALA A 30 9.63 -18.26 15.02
C ALA A 30 9.96 -17.27 16.14
N GLY A 31 9.51 -17.58 17.35
CA GLY A 31 9.59 -16.65 18.48
C GLY A 31 8.66 -15.45 18.27
N ASN A 32 9.21 -14.24 18.20
CA ASN A 32 8.46 -13.01 17.90
C ASN A 32 8.46 -12.66 16.40
N LEU A 33 9.04 -13.52 15.56
CA LEU A 33 9.06 -13.34 14.11
C LEU A 33 7.93 -14.13 13.47
N ARG A 34 7.07 -13.42 12.74
CA ARG A 34 6.09 -14.02 11.85
C ARG A 34 6.69 -14.19 10.46
N ILE A 35 6.64 -15.42 9.94
CA ILE A 35 7.07 -15.77 8.59
C ILE A 35 5.81 -16.05 7.78
N MET A 36 5.64 -15.31 6.67
CA MET A 36 4.50 -15.45 5.78
C MET A 36 4.98 -16.07 4.46
N VAL A 37 4.40 -17.20 4.09
CA VAL A 37 4.71 -17.93 2.85
C VAL A 37 3.62 -17.62 1.83
N TYR A 38 4.03 -17.32 0.60
CA TYR A 38 3.13 -17.01 -0.51
C TYR A 38 3.34 -18.03 -1.63
N GLU A 39 2.29 -18.23 -2.44
CA GLU A 39 2.32 -19.15 -3.58
C GLU A 39 3.43 -18.80 -4.57
N ASP A 40 3.61 -17.50 -4.84
CA ASP A 40 4.63 -17.00 -5.75
C ASP A 40 5.30 -15.70 -5.29
N ALA A 41 6.38 -15.35 -5.99
CA ALA A 41 7.19 -14.17 -5.69
C ALA A 41 6.46 -12.84 -5.97
N SER A 42 5.46 -12.83 -6.86
CA SER A 42 4.67 -11.64 -7.18
C SER A 42 3.74 -11.28 -6.02
N ASP A 43 3.05 -12.28 -5.47
CA ASP A 43 2.19 -12.12 -4.30
C ASP A 43 3.01 -11.71 -3.07
N MET A 44 4.14 -12.37 -2.83
CA MET A 44 5.07 -11.97 -1.77
C MET A 44 5.57 -10.52 -1.98
N GLY A 45 5.94 -10.17 -3.21
CA GLY A 45 6.41 -8.83 -3.56
C GLY A 45 5.37 -7.75 -3.31
N LEU A 46 4.12 -7.99 -3.72
CA LEU A 46 3.02 -7.06 -3.51
C LEU A 46 2.65 -6.93 -2.03
N ALA A 47 2.55 -8.05 -1.30
CA ALA A 47 2.27 -8.04 0.13
C ALA A 47 3.36 -7.29 0.91
N SER A 48 4.63 -7.53 0.57
CA SER A 48 5.77 -6.81 1.16
C SER A 48 5.71 -5.32 0.86
N ALA A 49 5.40 -4.94 -0.38
CA ALA A 49 5.28 -3.55 -0.79
C ALA A 49 4.17 -2.82 -0.04
N LEU A 50 3.00 -3.44 0.11
CA LEU A 50 1.88 -2.89 0.88
C LEU A 50 2.21 -2.69 2.35
N ASN A 51 2.83 -3.71 2.98
CA ASN A 51 3.22 -3.63 4.39
C ASN A 51 4.24 -2.51 4.63
N ILE A 52 5.29 -2.46 3.82
CA ILE A 52 6.34 -1.43 3.92
C ILE A 52 5.77 -0.04 3.63
N ALA A 53 4.93 0.11 2.60
CA ALA A 53 4.30 1.39 2.26
C ALA A 53 3.41 1.92 3.40
N SER A 54 2.60 1.04 4.01
CA SER A 54 1.75 1.40 5.15
C SER A 54 2.59 1.91 6.32
N GLU A 55 3.67 1.20 6.63
CA GLU A 55 4.57 1.56 7.71
C GLU A 55 5.34 2.85 7.44
N GLN A 56 5.78 3.10 6.19
CA GLN A 56 6.41 4.35 5.79
C GLN A 56 5.44 5.54 5.96
N CYS A 57 4.17 5.40 5.57
CA CYS A 57 3.18 6.45 5.81
C CYS A 57 3.03 6.73 7.31
N ARG A 58 2.90 5.68 8.12
CA ARG A 58 2.74 5.77 9.57
C ARG A 58 3.96 6.44 10.24
N LEU A 59 5.17 6.08 9.82
CA LEU A 59 6.41 6.64 10.36
C LEU A 59 6.63 8.09 9.90
N ALA A 60 6.26 8.43 8.67
CA ALA A 60 6.34 9.81 8.17
C ALA A 60 5.39 10.72 8.95
N GLU A 61 4.16 10.26 9.20
CA GLU A 61 3.20 10.98 10.05
C GLU A 61 3.71 11.16 11.49
N LYS A 62 4.37 10.13 12.04
CA LYS A 62 4.87 10.15 13.42
C LYS A 62 6.13 10.99 13.59
N ASN A 63 7.07 10.89 12.65
CA ASN A 63 8.45 11.40 12.80
C ASN A 63 8.79 12.54 11.83
N GLY A 64 7.89 12.87 10.89
CA GLY A 64 8.13 13.84 9.82
C GLY A 64 9.05 13.36 8.70
N ALA A 65 9.66 12.18 8.84
CA ALA A 65 10.57 11.61 7.87
C ALA A 65 10.63 10.08 7.95
N VAL A 66 11.03 9.47 6.84
CA VAL A 66 11.26 8.04 6.73
C VAL A 66 12.49 7.74 5.87
N SER A 67 13.04 6.55 6.08
CA SER A 67 14.09 5.99 5.23
C SER A 67 13.79 4.52 4.98
N LEU A 68 14.27 4.02 3.85
CA LEU A 68 14.17 2.63 3.47
C LEU A 68 15.53 2.16 2.95
N MET A 69 16.04 1.08 3.53
CA MET A 69 17.24 0.42 3.03
C MET A 69 16.83 -0.63 2.01
N LEU A 70 17.46 -0.61 0.84
CA LEU A 70 17.13 -1.50 -0.27
C LEU A 70 18.22 -2.55 -0.48
N MET A 71 17.79 -3.77 -0.77
CA MET A 71 18.68 -4.88 -1.10
C MET A 71 18.73 -5.09 -2.61
N ALA A 72 19.91 -5.04 -3.21
CA ALA A 72 20.08 -5.36 -4.61
C ALA A 72 20.16 -6.89 -4.81
N ALA A 73 19.02 -7.53 -5.04
CA ALA A 73 18.93 -8.95 -5.39
C ALA A 73 17.84 -9.16 -6.45
N PRO A 74 18.04 -10.06 -7.44
CA PRO A 74 17.01 -10.36 -8.44
C PRO A 74 15.67 -10.80 -7.82
N SER A 75 15.72 -11.53 -6.71
CA SER A 75 14.52 -11.97 -5.99
C SER A 75 13.65 -10.83 -5.43
N ALA A 76 14.19 -9.62 -5.31
CA ALA A 76 13.45 -8.45 -4.83
C ALA A 76 12.76 -7.65 -5.95
N GLU A 77 12.95 -8.02 -7.23
CA GLU A 77 12.32 -7.34 -8.37
C GLU A 77 10.78 -7.22 -8.24
N PRO A 78 10.02 -8.27 -7.86
CA PRO A 78 8.57 -8.15 -7.73
C PRO A 78 8.14 -7.12 -6.70
N PHE A 79 8.90 -6.99 -5.60
CA PHE A 79 8.69 -5.95 -4.59
C PHE A 79 8.93 -4.55 -5.18
N TYR A 80 10.03 -4.32 -5.89
CA TYR A 80 10.33 -3.01 -6.46
C TYR A 80 9.27 -2.54 -7.44
N GLY A 81 8.84 -3.43 -8.34
CA GLY A 81 7.79 -3.12 -9.30
C GLY A 81 6.47 -2.78 -8.60
N ALA A 82 6.09 -3.53 -7.56
CA ALA A 82 4.89 -3.25 -6.78
C ALA A 82 5.01 -1.92 -6.00
N TYR A 83 6.14 -1.67 -5.34
CA TYR A 83 6.35 -0.48 -4.52
C TYR A 83 6.36 0.81 -5.35
N ILE A 84 7.01 0.81 -6.53
CA ILE A 84 6.98 1.94 -7.46
C ILE A 84 5.54 2.26 -7.87
N ARG A 85 4.75 1.26 -8.25
CA ARG A 85 3.33 1.44 -8.59
C ARG A 85 2.51 2.01 -7.43
N LEU A 86 2.81 1.62 -6.19
CA LEU A 86 2.17 2.18 -5.00
C LEU A 86 2.53 3.66 -4.81
N VAL A 87 3.80 4.05 -4.98
CA VAL A 87 4.23 5.46 -4.88
C VAL A 87 3.58 6.31 -5.99
N GLU A 88 3.46 5.76 -7.19
CA GLU A 88 2.82 6.42 -8.33
C GLU A 88 1.31 6.57 -8.15
N SER A 89 0.64 5.63 -7.48
CA SER A 89 -0.82 5.62 -7.31
C SER A 89 -1.32 6.26 -6.00
N SER A 90 -0.51 6.26 -4.94
CA SER A 90 -0.89 6.75 -3.62
C SER A 90 -0.28 8.13 -3.33
N ILE A 91 -1.12 9.17 -3.29
CA ILE A 91 -0.69 10.53 -2.90
C ILE A 91 -0.07 10.51 -1.50
N ARG A 92 -0.71 9.81 -0.55
CA ARG A 92 -0.23 9.71 0.83
C ARG A 92 1.18 9.11 0.91
N LEU A 93 1.41 7.99 0.22
CA LEU A 93 2.74 7.37 0.20
C LEU A 93 3.76 8.25 -0.50
N ARG A 94 3.37 8.86 -1.63
CA ARG A 94 4.24 9.76 -2.39
C ARG A 94 4.70 10.94 -1.55
N GLU A 95 3.81 11.52 -0.75
CA GLU A 95 4.14 12.59 0.19
C GLU A 95 5.03 12.08 1.31
N ALA A 96 4.74 10.90 1.87
CA ALA A 96 5.52 10.30 2.95
C ALA A 96 6.99 10.06 2.57
N VAL A 97 7.27 9.66 1.33
CA VAL A 97 8.64 9.34 0.86
C VAL A 97 9.35 10.51 0.17
N ARG A 98 8.69 11.68 0.09
CA ARG A 98 9.27 12.88 -0.53
C ARG A 98 10.16 13.61 0.48
N LYS A 99 11.34 14.03 0.02
CA LYS A 99 12.29 14.85 0.79
C LYS A 99 11.76 16.24 1.10
#